data_AF-A0A9P4T5C7-F1
#
_entry.id   AF-A0A9P4T5C7-F1
#
_cell.length_a   1.000
_cell.length_b   1.000
_cell.length_c   1.000
_cell.angle_alpha   90.00
_cell.angle_beta   90.00
_cell.angle_gamma   90.00
#
_symmetry.space_group_name_H-M   'P 1'
#
loop_
_entity.id
_entity.type
_entity.pdbx_description
1 polymer ?
#
loop_
_entity_poly.entity_id
_entity_poly.type
_entity_poly.pdbx_seq_one_letter_code
_entity_poly.pdbx_strand_id
1 'polypeptide(L)'
;MSSTALPPLTTLPPFLLAATLSGYGLYLCKENITRLQQYESASEKAAEWSNTAAQRLHKTRATQTSGTLSLALSFIASTTLPFLPGHTYHTSTVLGITGIALGALLYTSRTHMHNFWNERTQTKIPFVEKFNDAIRGSETVVVLLEVLAFSWGVAGCVWALEWGVLGLGLWAGVVGARGAWAFNQVGGKVE
;
A
#
# COMPACT_ATOMS: atom_id res chain seq x y z
N MET A 1 16.37 11.45 -25.83
CA MET A 1 16.97 10.46 -24.90
C MET A 1 16.72 9.10 -25.47
N SER A 2 17.77 8.32 -25.75
CA SER A 2 17.61 6.94 -26.22
C SER A 2 17.13 6.11 -25.03
N SER A 3 15.92 5.56 -25.10
CA SER A 3 15.41 4.68 -24.03
C SER A 3 16.17 3.37 -24.05
N THR A 4 17.10 3.20 -23.11
CA THR A 4 17.85 1.95 -22.95
C THR A 4 16.99 0.94 -22.17
N ALA A 5 17.06 -0.33 -22.57
CA ALA A 5 16.42 -1.40 -21.83
C ALA A 5 17.20 -1.63 -20.52
N LEU A 6 16.49 -1.60 -19.39
CA LEU A 6 17.11 -1.78 -18.07
C LEU A 6 17.41 -3.25 -17.78
N PRO A 7 18.55 -3.57 -17.14
CA PRO A 7 18.90 -4.95 -16.84
C PRO A 7 17.98 -5.55 -15.77
N PRO A 8 17.67 -6.86 -15.82
CA PRO A 8 16.82 -7.53 -14.83
C PRO A 8 17.32 -7.37 -13.39
N LEU A 9 18.63 -7.29 -13.19
CA LEU A 9 19.24 -7.12 -11.87
C LEU A 9 18.76 -5.83 -11.16
N THR A 10 18.46 -4.77 -11.90
CA THR A 10 18.03 -3.48 -11.35
C THR A 10 16.51 -3.34 -11.23
N THR A 11 15.74 -4.25 -11.85
CA THR A 11 14.28 -4.16 -11.90
C THR A 11 13.58 -5.26 -11.09
N LEU A 12 14.16 -6.47 -11.05
CA LEU A 12 13.59 -7.61 -10.33
C LEU A 12 13.46 -7.40 -8.81
N PRO A 13 14.45 -6.85 -8.08
CA PRO A 13 14.31 -6.71 -6.63
C PRO A 13 13.14 -5.79 -6.22
N PRO A 14 12.94 -4.60 -6.84
CA PRO A 14 11.72 -3.80 -6.64
C PRO A 14 10.43 -4.56 -6.93
N PHE A 15 10.36 -5.34 -8.02
CA PHE A 15 9.17 -6.11 -8.37
C PHE A 15 8.88 -7.22 -7.36
N LEU A 16 9.88 -8.00 -6.94
CA LEU A 16 9.70 -9.07 -5.96
C LEU A 16 9.22 -8.56 -4.61
N LEU A 17 9.82 -7.45 -4.14
CA LEU A 17 9.36 -6.80 -2.91
C LEU A 17 7.93 -6.30 -3.05
N ALA A 18 7.62 -5.60 -4.16
CA ALA A 18 6.29 -5.06 -4.41
C ALA A 18 5.25 -6.18 -4.47
N ALA A 19 5.52 -7.28 -5.15
CA ALA A 19 4.62 -8.44 -5.24
C ALA A 19 4.37 -9.06 -3.86
N THR A 20 5.43 -9.26 -3.08
CA THR A 20 5.34 -9.87 -1.74
C THR A 20 4.54 -8.99 -0.78
N LEU A 21 4.88 -7.71 -0.67
CA LEU A 21 4.19 -6.78 0.23
C LEU A 21 2.76 -6.50 -0.21
N SER A 22 2.50 -6.39 -1.52
CA SER A 22 1.14 -6.18 -2.03
C SER A 22 0.27 -7.43 -1.80
N GLY A 23 0.82 -8.63 -2.01
CA GLY A 23 0.14 -9.89 -1.72
C GLY A 23 -0.22 -10.02 -0.24
N TYR A 24 0.74 -9.73 0.65
CA TYR A 24 0.48 -9.72 2.09
C TYR A 24 -0.55 -8.64 2.50
N GLY A 25 -0.45 -7.44 1.93
CA GLY A 25 -1.42 -6.37 2.15
C GLY A 25 -2.84 -6.75 1.72
N LEU A 26 -2.99 -7.42 0.57
CA LEU A 26 -4.28 -7.93 0.08
C LEU A 26 -4.87 -9.00 1.02
N TYR A 27 -4.02 -9.87 1.57
CA TYR A 27 -4.43 -10.83 2.57
C TYR A 27 -4.97 -10.13 3.84
N LEU A 28 -4.27 -9.12 4.35
CA LEU A 28 -4.75 -8.32 5.49
C LEU A 28 -6.04 -7.56 5.16
N CYS A 29 -6.16 -6.98 3.97
CA CYS A 29 -7.40 -6.35 3.53
C CYS A 29 -8.58 -7.32 3.56
N LYS A 30 -8.40 -8.54 3.05
CA LYS A 30 -9.43 -9.59 3.10
C LYS A 30 -9.86 -9.86 4.54
N GLU A 31 -8.90 -10.06 5.45
CA GLU A 31 -9.19 -10.33 6.86
C GLU A 31 -9.95 -9.17 7.54
N ASN A 32 -9.50 -7.93 7.32
CA ASN A 32 -10.12 -6.74 7.90
C ASN A 32 -11.55 -6.51 7.35
N ILE A 33 -11.75 -6.70 6.05
CA ILE A 33 -13.08 -6.58 5.42
C ILE A 33 -14.01 -7.64 5.99
N THR A 34 -13.58 -8.90 6.08
CA THR A 34 -14.41 -9.98 6.66
C THR A 34 -14.78 -9.72 8.12
N ARG A 35 -13.87 -9.13 8.91
CA ARG A 35 -14.18 -8.74 10.30
C ARG A 35 -15.19 -7.59 10.35
N LEU A 36 -15.06 -6.58 9.49
CA LEU A 36 -15.96 -5.42 9.45
C LEU A 36 -17.36 -5.77 8.91
N GLN A 37 -17.45 -6.70 7.97
CA GLN A 37 -18.73 -7.20 7.44
C GLN A 37 -19.63 -7.79 8.53
N GLN A 38 -19.06 -8.37 9.59
CA GLN A 38 -19.84 -8.90 10.73
C GLN A 38 -20.63 -7.82 11.47
N TYR A 39 -20.20 -6.56 11.37
CA TYR A 39 -20.82 -5.40 12.03
C TYR A 39 -21.56 -4.49 11.04
N GLU A 40 -21.63 -4.86 9.76
CA GLU A 40 -22.15 -3.99 8.70
C GLU A 40 -23.64 -3.73 8.87
N SER A 41 -24.45 -4.77 9.11
CA SER A 41 -25.90 -4.60 9.35
C SER A 41 -26.20 -3.71 10.56
N ALA A 42 -25.43 -3.87 11.65
CA ALA A 42 -25.58 -3.00 12.82
C ALA A 42 -25.16 -1.54 12.52
N SER A 43 -24.12 -1.36 11.72
CA SER A 43 -23.63 -0.05 11.29
C SER A 43 -24.61 0.64 10.34
N GLU A 44 -25.25 -0.10 9.45
CA GLU A 44 -26.32 0.40 8.56
C GLU A 44 -27.54 0.83 9.35
N LYS A 45 -27.99 0.01 10.31
CA LYS A 45 -29.07 0.42 11.21
C LYS A 45 -28.71 1.67 11.98
N ALA A 46 -27.49 1.78 12.52
CA ALA A 46 -27.05 3.02 13.18
C ALA A 46 -27.02 4.23 12.23
N ALA A 47 -26.69 4.02 10.95
CA ALA A 47 -26.66 5.05 9.93
C ALA A 47 -28.05 5.60 9.57
N GLU A 48 -29.12 4.80 9.68
CA GLU A 48 -30.50 5.26 9.50
C GLU A 48 -30.90 6.34 10.51
N TRP A 49 -30.36 6.24 11.73
CA TRP A 49 -30.72 7.14 12.85
C TRP A 49 -29.66 8.21 13.14
N SER A 50 -28.51 8.18 12.45
CA SER A 50 -27.41 9.12 12.69
C SER A 50 -26.58 9.41 11.44
N ASN A 51 -26.57 10.69 11.04
CA ASN A 51 -25.71 11.19 9.96
C ASN A 51 -24.22 10.93 10.23
N THR A 52 -23.79 10.98 11.49
CA THR A 52 -22.40 10.68 11.87
C THR A 52 -22.07 9.20 11.64
N ALA A 53 -22.99 8.28 11.98
CA ALA A 53 -22.81 6.86 11.72
C ALA A 53 -22.78 6.57 10.21
N ALA A 54 -23.69 7.20 9.44
CA ALA A 54 -23.69 7.10 7.98
C ALA A 54 -22.36 7.56 7.35
N GLN A 55 -21.84 8.72 7.80
CA GLN A 55 -20.57 9.24 7.30
C GLN A 55 -19.39 8.32 7.66
N ARG A 56 -19.38 7.73 8.86
CA ARG A 56 -18.35 6.78 9.31
C ARG A 56 -18.40 5.47 8.49
N LEU A 57 -19.59 4.93 8.23
CA LEU A 57 -19.78 3.75 7.40
C LEU A 57 -19.27 4.00 5.97
N HIS A 58 -19.65 5.13 5.38
CA HIS A 58 -19.19 5.51 4.05
C HIS A 58 -17.66 5.65 3.97
N LYS A 59 -17.04 6.35 4.93
CA LYS A 59 -15.57 6.49 5.00
C LYS A 59 -14.86 5.14 5.19
N THR A 60 -15.44 4.24 5.99
CA THR A 60 -14.91 2.88 6.18
C THR A 60 -14.85 2.15 4.85
N ARG A 61 -15.97 2.07 4.12
CA ARG A 61 -16.03 1.42 2.81
C ARG A 61 -15.07 2.06 1.81
N ALA A 62 -15.05 3.39 1.73
CA ALA A 62 -14.19 4.13 0.81
C ALA A 62 -12.69 3.89 1.06
N THR A 63 -12.25 3.93 2.32
CA THR A 63 -10.83 3.74 2.68
C THR A 63 -10.37 2.30 2.47
N GLN A 64 -11.19 1.32 2.85
CA GLN A 64 -10.92 -0.10 2.56
C GLN A 64 -10.84 -0.37 1.06
N THR A 65 -11.74 0.23 0.28
CA THR A 65 -11.76 0.08 -1.18
C THR A 65 -10.51 0.70 -1.80
N SER A 66 -10.16 1.93 -1.42
CA SER A 66 -8.98 2.61 -1.98
C SER A 66 -7.68 1.86 -1.64
N GLY A 67 -7.54 1.39 -0.39
CA GLY A 67 -6.36 0.63 0.02
C GLY A 67 -6.23 -0.69 -0.73
N THR A 68 -7.34 -1.44 -0.80
CA THR A 68 -7.38 -2.74 -1.49
C THR A 68 -7.10 -2.59 -2.99
N LEU A 69 -7.70 -1.60 -3.63
CA LEU A 69 -7.52 -1.37 -5.07
C LEU A 69 -6.07 -0.97 -5.40
N SER A 70 -5.46 -0.09 -4.62
CA SER A 70 -4.06 0.30 -4.83
C SER A 70 -3.09 -0.87 -4.63
N LEU A 71 -3.33 -1.72 -3.62
CA LEU A 71 -2.54 -2.95 -3.42
C LEU A 71 -2.74 -3.94 -4.56
N ALA A 72 -3.97 -4.11 -5.05
CA ALA A 72 -4.27 -4.98 -6.20
C ALA A 72 -3.55 -4.51 -7.45
N LEU A 73 -3.57 -3.21 -7.75
CA LEU A 73 -2.87 -2.62 -8.88
C LEU A 73 -1.35 -2.78 -8.76
N SER A 74 -0.78 -2.54 -7.57
CA SER A 74 0.64 -2.79 -7.28
C SER A 74 1.01 -4.27 -7.46
N PHE A 75 0.18 -5.20 -6.98
CA PHE A 75 0.37 -6.64 -7.15
C PHE A 75 0.33 -7.05 -8.62
N ILE A 76 -0.67 -6.59 -9.37
CA ILE A 76 -0.77 -6.86 -10.81
C ILE A 76 0.44 -6.29 -11.55
N ALA A 77 0.81 -5.04 -11.30
CA ALA A 77 1.97 -4.42 -11.96
C ALA A 77 3.27 -5.18 -11.68
N SER A 78 3.53 -5.50 -10.41
CA SER A 78 4.75 -6.21 -9.99
C SER A 78 4.83 -7.65 -10.47
N THR A 79 3.69 -8.32 -10.70
CA THR A 79 3.66 -9.71 -11.17
C THR A 79 3.53 -9.84 -12.69
N THR A 80 3.09 -8.80 -13.40
CA THR A 80 2.92 -8.85 -14.86
C THR A 80 4.05 -8.16 -15.62
N LEU A 81 4.50 -6.97 -15.20
CA LEU A 81 5.56 -6.20 -15.86
C LEU A 81 6.86 -6.99 -16.08
N PRO A 82 7.34 -7.84 -15.15
CA PRO A 82 8.57 -8.61 -15.37
C PRO A 82 8.51 -9.57 -16.57
N PHE A 83 7.31 -10.03 -16.95
CA PHE A 83 7.11 -11.01 -18.02
C PHE A 83 6.71 -10.39 -19.36
N LEU A 84 6.50 -9.07 -19.40
CA LEU A 84 6.21 -8.38 -20.66
C LEU A 84 7.48 -8.19 -21.51
N PRO A 85 7.35 -8.08 -22.85
CA PRO A 85 8.48 -7.92 -23.75
C PRO A 85 9.37 -6.70 -23.40
N GLY A 86 10.62 -6.96 -23.04
CA GLY A 86 11.53 -5.95 -22.50
C GLY A 86 11.84 -4.76 -23.44
N HIS A 87 11.81 -4.98 -24.76
CA HIS A 87 12.07 -3.94 -25.76
C HIS A 87 11.04 -2.80 -25.75
N THR A 88 9.84 -3.06 -25.23
CA THR A 88 8.75 -2.06 -25.17
C THR A 88 8.49 -1.62 -23.73
N TYR A 89 8.46 -2.55 -22.79
CA TYR A 89 7.99 -2.30 -21.43
C TYR A 89 9.09 -2.12 -20.38
N HIS A 90 10.34 -2.46 -20.69
CA HIS A 90 11.48 -2.30 -19.76
C HIS A 90 12.38 -1.12 -20.13
N THR A 91 11.84 -0.15 -20.85
CA THR A 91 12.52 1.11 -21.10
C THR A 91 12.55 1.95 -19.83
N SER A 92 13.63 2.72 -19.64
CA SER A 92 13.80 3.67 -18.53
C SER A 92 12.59 4.60 -18.37
N THR A 93 12.05 5.10 -19.48
CA THR A 93 10.87 5.98 -19.49
C THR A 93 9.61 5.28 -19.00
N VAL A 94 9.28 4.11 -19.54
CA VAL A 94 8.04 3.39 -19.16
C VAL A 94 8.09 2.97 -17.71
N LEU A 95 9.18 2.31 -17.28
CA LEU A 95 9.34 1.88 -15.90
C LEU A 95 9.39 3.06 -14.94
N GLY A 96 10.07 4.15 -15.31
CA GLY A 96 10.13 5.37 -14.51
C GLY A 96 8.76 5.99 -14.26
N ILE A 97 7.98 6.20 -15.32
CA ILE A 97 6.61 6.74 -15.23
C ILE A 97 5.71 5.80 -14.43
N THR A 98 5.75 4.49 -14.72
CA THR A 98 4.94 3.51 -14.00
C THR A 98 5.27 3.46 -12.52
N GLY A 99 6.56 3.48 -12.16
CA GLY A 99 6.99 3.48 -10.75
C GLY A 99 6.56 4.74 -10.01
N ILE A 100 6.74 5.92 -10.61
CA ILE A 100 6.29 7.18 -10.01
C ILE A 100 4.77 7.21 -9.86
N ALA A 101 4.02 6.79 -10.88
CA ALA A 101 2.57 6.77 -10.86
C ALA A 101 2.01 5.80 -9.79
N LEU A 102 2.56 4.59 -9.69
CA LEU A 102 2.18 3.63 -8.65
C LEU A 102 2.57 4.13 -7.25
N GLY A 103 3.75 4.74 -7.11
CA GLY A 103 4.18 5.37 -5.86
C GLY A 103 3.19 6.45 -5.40
N ALA A 104 2.78 7.34 -6.30
CA ALA A 104 1.79 8.39 -6.03
C ALA A 104 0.40 7.83 -5.69
N LEU A 105 -0.06 6.80 -6.41
CA LEU A 105 -1.32 6.10 -6.14
C LEU A 105 -1.33 5.50 -4.73
N LEU A 106 -0.29 4.75 -4.39
CA LEU A 106 -0.14 4.11 -3.08
C LEU A 106 -0.04 5.14 -1.96
N TYR A 107 0.71 6.23 -2.18
CA TYR A 107 0.83 7.32 -1.21
C TYR A 107 -0.51 8.04 -0.97
N THR A 108 -1.30 8.23 -2.04
CA THR A 108 -2.63 8.83 -1.94
C THR A 108 -3.57 7.93 -1.14
N SER A 109 -3.58 6.63 -1.42
CA SER A 109 -4.36 5.65 -0.65
C SER A 109 -3.89 5.55 0.80
N ARG A 110 -2.58 5.57 1.04
CA ARG A 110 -1.99 5.66 2.40
C ARG A 110 -2.52 6.87 3.14
N THR A 111 -2.49 8.04 2.51
CA THR A 111 -2.95 9.30 3.13
C THR A 111 -4.44 9.25 3.42
N HIS A 112 -5.24 8.76 2.48
CA HIS A 112 -6.69 8.59 2.65
C HIS A 112 -7.02 7.66 3.82
N MET A 113 -6.34 6.51 3.91
CA MET A 113 -6.53 5.55 5.00
C MET A 113 -6.00 6.08 6.34
N HIS A 114 -4.79 6.64 6.38
CA HIS A 114 -4.16 7.16 7.61
C HIS A 114 -5.01 8.26 8.27
N ASN A 115 -5.61 9.15 7.47
CA ASN A 115 -6.44 10.23 8.00
C ASN A 115 -7.71 9.70 8.69
N PHE A 116 -8.18 8.52 8.31
CA PHE A 116 -9.39 7.90 8.87
C PHE A 116 -9.13 6.88 9.98
N TRP A 117 -8.06 6.09 9.85
CA TRP A 117 -7.79 4.93 10.71
C TRP A 117 -6.81 5.20 11.86
N ASN A 118 -6.30 6.43 12.02
CA ASN A 118 -5.34 6.69 13.10
C ASN A 118 -5.97 6.63 14.51
N GLU A 119 -5.16 6.28 15.50
CA GLU A 119 -5.57 6.16 16.90
C GLU A 119 -6.14 7.46 17.51
N ARG A 120 -5.85 8.64 16.95
CA ARG A 120 -6.44 9.90 17.42
C ARG A 120 -7.90 10.05 16.99
N THR A 121 -8.33 9.38 15.91
CA THR A 121 -9.68 9.49 15.34
C THR A 121 -10.53 8.23 15.49
N GLN A 122 -9.93 7.08 15.82
CA GLN A 122 -10.60 5.80 16.08
C GLN A 122 -10.55 5.45 17.56
N THR A 123 -11.68 5.61 18.25
CA THR A 123 -11.85 5.15 19.63
C THR A 123 -11.99 3.63 19.63
N LYS A 124 -11.08 2.91 20.31
CA LYS A 124 -11.24 1.48 20.57
C LYS A 124 -12.48 1.27 21.42
N ILE A 125 -13.41 0.45 20.93
CA ILE A 125 -14.69 0.24 21.61
C ILE A 125 -14.54 -1.01 22.50
N PRO A 126 -14.87 -0.93 23.79
CA PRO A 126 -14.81 -2.11 24.66
C PRO A 126 -15.78 -3.18 24.18
N PHE A 127 -15.39 -4.46 24.31
CA PHE A 127 -16.21 -5.64 23.99
C PHE A 127 -16.49 -5.93 22.49
N VAL A 128 -15.86 -5.22 21.56
CA VAL A 128 -15.89 -5.53 20.12
C VAL A 128 -14.49 -5.81 19.57
N GLU A 129 -13.87 -6.87 20.08
CA GLU A 129 -12.48 -7.23 19.78
C GLU A 129 -12.20 -7.34 18.27
N LYS A 130 -13.06 -8.04 17.52
CA LYS A 130 -12.90 -8.18 16.06
C LYS A 130 -12.92 -6.85 15.31
N PHE A 131 -13.68 -5.87 15.81
CA PHE A 131 -13.72 -4.52 15.24
C PHE A 131 -12.42 -3.78 15.53
N ASN A 132 -11.93 -3.85 16.77
CA ASN A 132 -10.63 -3.27 17.15
C ASN A 132 -9.47 -3.92 16.40
N ASP A 133 -9.54 -5.23 16.14
CA ASP A 133 -8.53 -5.94 15.36
C ASP A 133 -8.58 -5.55 13.87
N ALA A 134 -9.75 -5.24 13.32
CA ALA A 134 -9.87 -4.68 11.99
C ALA A 134 -9.29 -3.25 11.90
N ILE A 135 -9.39 -2.45 12.96
CA ILE A 135 -8.72 -1.14 13.05
C ILE A 135 -7.20 -1.33 13.04
N ARG A 136 -6.65 -2.18 13.92
CA ARG A 136 -5.20 -2.49 13.97
C ARG A 136 -4.68 -3.03 12.63
N GLY A 137 -5.44 -3.94 12.02
CA GLY A 137 -5.09 -4.46 10.70
C GLY A 137 -5.10 -3.36 9.63
N SER A 138 -6.02 -2.40 9.69
CA SER A 138 -6.08 -1.27 8.76
C SER A 138 -4.89 -0.32 8.94
N GLU A 139 -4.42 -0.10 10.16
CA GLU A 139 -3.18 0.65 10.41
C GLU A 139 -1.94 -0.08 9.86
N THR A 140 -1.91 -1.42 9.97
CA THR A 140 -0.85 -2.23 9.36
C THR A 140 -0.86 -2.09 7.83
N VAL A 141 -2.04 -2.06 7.21
CA VAL A 141 -2.18 -1.79 5.77
C VAL A 141 -1.67 -0.39 5.40
N VAL A 142 -1.92 0.63 6.22
CA VAL A 142 -1.37 1.99 6.01
C VAL A 142 0.16 1.98 5.98
N VAL A 143 0.78 1.22 6.88
CA VAL A 143 2.24 1.04 6.92
C VAL A 143 2.76 0.35 5.66
N LEU A 144 2.11 -0.73 5.23
CA LEU A 144 2.49 -1.42 3.99
C LEU A 144 2.36 -0.53 2.76
N LEU A 145 1.28 0.25 2.67
CA LEU A 145 1.09 1.23 1.59
C LEU A 145 2.19 2.30 1.59
N GLU A 146 2.67 2.73 2.76
CA GLU A 146 3.78 3.68 2.87
C GLU A 146 5.08 3.07 2.32
N VAL A 147 5.46 1.87 2.78
CA VAL A 147 6.67 1.19 2.30
C VAL A 147 6.61 0.94 0.79
N LEU A 148 5.46 0.49 0.28
CA LEU A 148 5.24 0.28 -1.15
C LEU A 148 5.30 1.59 -1.95
N ALA A 149 4.73 2.68 -1.42
CA ALA A 149 4.77 3.99 -2.08
C ALA A 149 6.20 4.49 -2.26
N PHE A 150 7.02 4.40 -1.20
CA PHE A 150 8.43 4.75 -1.28
C PHE A 150 9.21 3.79 -2.19
N SER A 151 8.93 2.49 -2.13
CA SER A 151 9.58 1.50 -2.99
C SER A 151 9.35 1.81 -4.47
N TRP A 152 8.09 1.99 -4.89
CA TRP A 152 7.76 2.32 -6.28
C TRP A 152 8.25 3.69 -6.69
N GLY A 153 8.11 4.71 -5.84
CA GLY A 153 8.56 6.06 -6.13
C GLY A 153 10.07 6.15 -6.33
N VAL A 154 10.85 5.53 -5.43
CA VAL A 154 12.32 5.52 -5.52
C VAL A 154 12.77 4.67 -6.71
N ALA A 155 12.17 3.50 -6.94
CA ALA A 155 12.47 2.68 -8.11
C ALA A 155 12.17 3.44 -9.41
N GLY A 156 11.03 4.12 -9.48
CA GLY A 156 10.64 4.97 -10.61
C GLY A 156 11.67 6.08 -10.89
N CYS A 157 12.13 6.79 -9.85
CA CYS A 157 13.19 7.79 -9.98
C CYS A 157 14.51 7.17 -10.45
N VAL A 158 14.92 6.03 -9.87
CA VAL A 158 16.13 5.31 -10.25
C VAL A 158 16.11 4.90 -11.72
N TRP A 159 14.98 4.38 -12.20
CA TRP A 159 14.80 3.97 -13.57
C TRP A 159 14.74 5.17 -14.53
N ALA A 160 14.04 6.24 -14.17
CA ALA A 160 13.95 7.46 -14.97
C ALA A 160 15.30 8.18 -15.12
N LEU A 161 16.17 8.09 -14.10
CA LEU A 161 17.49 8.70 -14.09
C LEU A 161 18.61 7.75 -14.56
N GLU A 162 18.26 6.51 -14.92
CA GLU A 162 19.19 5.48 -15.43
C GLU A 162 20.37 5.20 -14.48
N TRP A 163 20.16 5.27 -13.17
CA TRP A 163 21.20 5.10 -12.14
C TRP A 163 21.72 3.67 -11.97
N GLY A 164 21.17 2.70 -12.71
CA GLY A 164 21.64 1.32 -12.74
C GLY A 164 21.80 0.69 -11.36
N VAL A 165 22.94 0.03 -11.12
CA VAL A 165 23.24 -0.69 -9.86
C VAL A 165 23.39 0.25 -8.66
N LEU A 166 23.92 1.46 -8.86
CA LEU A 166 23.99 2.47 -7.79
C LEU A 166 22.59 2.85 -7.31
N GLY A 167 21.65 2.99 -8.25
CA GLY A 167 20.25 3.24 -7.94
C GLY A 167 19.60 2.09 -7.17
N LEU A 168 19.95 0.83 -7.44
CA LEU A 168 19.48 -0.31 -6.66
C LEU A 168 19.93 -0.22 -5.19
N GLY A 169 21.19 0.17 -4.95
CA GLY A 169 21.72 0.39 -3.60
C GLY A 169 20.96 1.49 -2.85
N LEU A 170 20.69 2.62 -3.53
CA LEU A 170 19.89 3.70 -2.96
C LEU A 170 18.46 3.24 -2.64
N TRP A 171 17.81 2.56 -3.59
CA TRP A 171 16.48 2.00 -3.39
C TRP A 171 16.45 1.07 -2.17
N ALA A 172 17.39 0.13 -2.08
CA ALA A 172 17.46 -0.81 -0.96
C ALA A 172 17.68 -0.08 0.37
N GLY A 173 18.54 0.94 0.40
CA GLY A 173 18.78 1.75 1.59
C GLY A 173 17.54 2.50 2.06
N VAL A 174 16.86 3.21 1.14
CA VAL A 174 15.66 4.00 1.47
C VAL A 174 14.52 3.09 1.90
N VAL A 175 14.24 2.03 1.14
CA VAL A 175 13.14 1.11 1.42
C VAL A 175 13.41 0.28 2.66
N GLY A 176 14.65 -0.17 2.88
CA GLY A 176 15.06 -0.86 4.09
C GLY A 176 14.91 0.02 5.33
N ALA A 177 15.41 1.26 5.29
CA ALA A 177 15.24 2.21 6.38
C ALA A 177 13.77 2.53 6.65
N ARG A 178 12.96 2.70 5.59
CA ARG A 178 11.52 2.95 5.77
C ARG A 178 10.76 1.76 6.28
N GLY A 179 11.06 0.56 5.79
CA GLY A 179 10.51 -0.69 6.30
C GLY A 179 10.80 -0.84 7.79
N ALA A 180 12.06 -0.73 8.20
CA ALA A 180 12.46 -0.84 9.60
C ALA A 180 11.74 0.18 10.50
N TRP A 181 11.67 1.45 10.08
CA TRP A 181 10.95 2.48 10.83
C TRP A 181 9.45 2.16 10.94
N ALA A 182 8.82 1.72 9.86
CA ALA A 182 7.39 1.46 9.85
C ALA A 182 7.03 0.21 10.66
N PHE A 183 7.86 -0.83 10.63
CA PHE A 183 7.68 -2.01 11.50
C PHE A 183 7.86 -1.67 12.98
N ASN A 184 8.80 -0.79 13.34
CA ASN A 184 8.93 -0.31 14.72
C ASN A 184 7.67 0.44 15.20
N GLN A 185 6.97 1.16 14.33
CA GLN A 185 5.71 1.82 14.70
C GLN A 185 4.57 0.83 14.97
N VAL A 186 4.54 -0.30 14.25
CA VAL A 186 3.53 -1.34 14.47
C VAL A 186 3.89 -2.14 15.72
N GLY A 187 5.16 -2.50 15.90
CA GLY A 187 5.64 -3.27 17.06
C GLY A 187 5.47 -2.53 18.40
N GLY A 188 5.74 -1.21 18.42
CA GLY A 188 5.57 -0.40 19.64
C GLY A 188 4.11 -0.13 20.05
N LYS A 189 3.12 -0.59 19.27
CA LYS A 189 1.68 -0.51 19.60
C LYS A 189 1.11 -1.81 20.18
N VAL A 190 1.96 -2.85 20.30
CA VAL A 190 1.59 -4.19 20.83
C VAL A 190 1.99 -4.34 22.31
N GLU A 191 2.74 -3.39 22.86
CA GLU A 191 3.02 -3.26 24.30
C GLU A 191 2.00 -2.33 25.00
#